data_AF-A0A3M1L277-F1
#
_entry.id   AF-A0A3M1L277-F1
#
_cell.length_a   1.000
_cell.length_b   1.000
_cell.length_c   1.000
_cell.angle_alpha   90.00
_cell.angle_beta   90.00
_cell.angle_gamma   90.00
#
_symmetry.space_group_name_H-M   'P 1'
#
loop_
_entity.id
_entity.type
_entity.pdbx_description
1 polymer ?
#
loop_
_entity_poly.entity_id
_entity_poly.type
_entity_poly.pdbx_seq_one_letter_code
_entity_poly.pdbx_strand_id
1 'polypeptide(L)'
;MSLTGTAREGFGMTEEALYWKATFEPPQRVYYRKLQEVRREEDWITINGMFFNAGKSLNHKLMRLLKRLRLLYALQPTSPR
;
A
#
# COMPACT_ATOMS: atom_id res chain seq x y z
N MET A 1 -4.23 12.30 8.51
CA MET A 1 -5.33 11.33 8.64
C MET A 1 -6.38 11.65 7.60
N SER A 2 -6.84 10.66 6.83
CA SER A 2 -8.06 10.81 6.03
C SER A 2 -8.80 9.47 5.97
N LEU A 3 -9.71 9.29 6.93
CA LEU A 3 -10.94 8.53 6.76
C LEU A 3 -11.89 9.47 6.00
N THR A 4 -12.06 9.30 4.70
CA THR A 4 -13.04 10.06 3.93
C THR A 4 -13.89 9.09 3.12
N GLY A 5 -15.19 9.05 3.44
CA GLY A 5 -16.21 8.33 2.67
C GLY A 5 -16.75 7.09 3.37
N THR A 6 -17.84 7.25 4.12
CA THR A 6 -18.77 6.17 4.49
C THR A 6 -18.17 4.87 5.05
N ALA A 7 -17.12 4.87 5.88
CA ALA A 7 -16.61 3.69 6.63
C ALA A 7 -16.37 2.38 5.83
N ARG A 8 -16.49 2.38 4.50
CA ARG A 8 -16.56 1.20 3.64
C ARG A 8 -15.32 1.08 2.74
N GLU A 9 -14.63 2.19 2.50
CA GLU A 9 -13.51 2.29 1.57
C GLU A 9 -12.45 3.30 2.06
N GLY A 10 -11.18 3.03 1.76
CA GLY A 10 -10.07 3.94 2.07
C GLY A 10 -8.78 3.21 2.42
N PHE A 11 -7.75 3.98 2.81
CA PHE A 11 -6.46 3.44 3.23
C PHE A 11 -5.83 4.27 4.36
N GLY A 12 -4.98 3.61 5.15
CA GLY A 12 -4.20 4.21 6.21
C GLY A 12 -2.76 3.72 6.17
N MET A 13 -1.83 4.60 6.53
CA MET A 13 -0.41 4.27 6.59
C MET A 13 0.09 4.49 8.01
N THR A 14 0.94 3.57 8.44
CA THR A 14 1.74 3.65 9.67
C THR A 14 3.20 3.65 9.28
N GLU A 15 4.09 3.74 10.26
CA GLU A 15 5.52 3.58 10.05
C GLU A 15 5.89 2.15 9.59
N GLU A 16 5.09 1.13 9.95
CA GLU A 16 5.42 -0.26 9.66
C GLU A 16 4.68 -0.83 8.43
N ALA A 17 3.49 -0.31 8.13
CA ALA A 17 2.56 -0.95 7.20
C ALA A 17 1.55 0.01 6.55
N LEU A 18 1.06 -0.41 5.39
CA LEU A 18 -0.10 0.13 4.68
C LEU A 18 -1.30 -0.80 4.89
N TYR A 19 -2.45 -0.20 5.18
CA TYR A 19 -3.74 -0.86 5.40
C TYR A 19 -4.77 -0.25 4.43
N TRP A 20 -5.65 -1.05 3.84
CA TRP A 20 -6.71 -0.52 2.99
C TRP A 20 -7.93 -1.42 2.94
N LYS A 21 -9.05 -0.84 2.51
CA LYS A 21 -10.30 -1.52 2.22
C LYS A 21 -10.83 -0.99 0.90
N ALA A 22 -10.99 -1.86 -0.09
CA ALA A 22 -11.70 -1.55 -1.33
C ALA A 22 -13.16 -2.01 -1.24
N THR A 23 -14.02 -1.53 -2.13
CA THR A 23 -15.40 -2.00 -2.24
C THR A 23 -15.40 -3.51 -2.51
N PHE A 24 -16.26 -4.27 -1.83
CA PHE A 24 -16.42 -5.72 -1.99
C PHE A 24 -15.19 -6.62 -1.69
N GLU A 25 -14.01 -6.07 -1.48
CA GLU A 25 -12.81 -6.81 -1.04
C GLU A 25 -12.71 -6.87 0.48
N PRO A 26 -12.16 -7.93 1.10
CA PRO A 26 -11.83 -7.89 2.52
C PRO A 26 -10.77 -6.80 2.82
N PRO A 27 -10.67 -6.31 4.07
CA PRO A 27 -9.56 -5.44 4.46
C PRO A 27 -8.21 -6.09 4.18
N GLN A 28 -7.30 -5.32 3.58
CA GLN A 28 -5.96 -5.74 3.18
C GLN A 28 -4.89 -5.00 3.97
N ARG A 29 -3.71 -5.61 4.06
CA ARG A 29 -2.53 -5.03 4.72
C ARG A 29 -1.24 -5.52 4.08
N VAL A 30 -0.26 -4.63 3.97
CA VAL A 30 1.12 -5.00 3.70
C VAL A 30 2.08 -4.31 4.67
N TYR A 31 2.98 -5.09 5.28
CA TYR A 31 4.12 -4.53 6.00
C TYR A 31 5.20 -4.12 5.01
N TYR A 32 5.84 -2.96 5.20
CA TYR A 32 6.86 -2.50 4.26
C TYR A 32 8.05 -3.47 4.14
N ARG A 33 8.41 -4.15 5.24
CA ARG A 33 9.40 -5.24 5.23
C ARG A 33 9.00 -6.49 4.43
N LYS A 34 7.69 -6.67 4.15
CA LYS A 34 7.14 -7.76 3.32
C LYS A 34 6.63 -7.24 1.97
N LEU A 35 6.94 -5.99 1.62
CA LEU A 35 6.55 -5.40 0.35
C LEU A 35 7.47 -5.97 -0.73
N GLN A 36 6.97 -6.91 -1.53
CA GLN A 36 7.75 -7.58 -2.58
C GLN A 36 7.65 -6.79 -3.88
N GLU A 37 6.43 -6.34 -4.21
CA GLU A 37 6.13 -5.78 -5.51
C GLU A 37 5.06 -4.68 -5.44
N VAL A 38 5.26 -3.64 -6.26
CA VAL A 38 4.29 -2.58 -6.54
C VAL A 38 4.27 -2.34 -8.03
N ARG A 39 3.22 -2.80 -8.72
CA ARG A 39 3.04 -2.58 -10.17
C ARG A 39 2.01 -1.51 -10.43
N ARG A 40 2.25 -0.75 -11.49
CA ARG A 40 1.27 0.15 -12.06
C ARG A 40 0.52 -0.62 -13.14
N GLU A 41 -0.79 -0.60 -13.04
CA GLU A 41 -1.68 -1.04 -14.12
C GLU A 41 -2.19 0.23 -14.85
N GLU A 42 -3.40 0.20 -15.41
CA GLU A 42 -3.96 1.35 -16.11
C GLU A 42 -4.29 2.51 -15.14
N ASP A 43 -5.38 2.36 -14.38
CA ASP A 43 -5.86 3.40 -13.46
C ASP A 43 -5.68 3.05 -11.97
N TRP A 44 -5.18 1.84 -11.66
CA TRP A 44 -4.91 1.37 -10.30
C TRP A 44 -3.47 0.84 -10.16
N ILE A 45 -3.13 0.39 -8.96
CA ILE A 45 -1.86 -0.30 -8.69
C ILE A 45 -2.14 -1.64 -8.02
N THR A 46 -1.20 -2.57 -8.18
CA THR A 46 -1.21 -3.85 -7.45
C THR A 46 -0.06 -3.86 -6.46
N ILE A 47 -0.34 -4.33 -5.25
CA ILE A 47 0.62 -4.42 -4.14
C ILE A 47 0.71 -5.89 -3.73
N ASN A 48 1.83 -6.55 -4.02
CA ASN A 48 1.97 -8.01 -3.88
C ASN A 48 0.80 -8.78 -4.54
N GLY A 49 0.35 -8.34 -5.72
CA GLY A 49 -0.79 -8.93 -6.43
C GLY A 49 -2.17 -8.52 -5.90
N MET A 50 -2.26 -7.80 -4.78
CA MET A 50 -3.54 -7.32 -4.23
C MET A 50 -3.94 -5.99 -4.87
N PHE A 51 -5.21 -5.84 -5.21
CA PHE A 51 -5.76 -4.61 -5.77
C PHE A 51 -5.68 -3.44 -4.78
N PHE A 52 -5.20 -2.29 -5.25
CA PHE A 52 -5.21 -1.04 -4.50
C PHE A 52 -5.56 0.14 -5.43
N ASN A 53 -6.50 0.97 -4.99
CA ASN A 53 -6.85 2.20 -5.70
C ASN A 53 -7.20 3.32 -4.72
N ALA A 54 -6.50 4.43 -4.82
CA ALA A 54 -6.72 5.68 -4.08
C ALA A 54 -7.00 6.88 -5.01
N GLY A 55 -7.27 6.61 -6.29
CA GLY A 55 -7.43 7.61 -7.33
C GLY A 55 -6.13 7.93 -8.09
N LYS A 56 -6.26 8.28 -9.37
CA LYS A 56 -5.16 8.34 -10.36
C LYS A 56 -3.94 9.15 -9.90
N SER A 57 -4.14 10.37 -9.40
CA SER A 57 -3.04 11.24 -8.93
C SER A 57 -2.35 10.66 -7.69
N LEU A 58 -3.12 10.09 -6.77
CA LEU A 58 -2.62 9.56 -5.50
C LEU A 58 -1.93 8.21 -5.69
N ASN A 59 -2.44 7.35 -6.58
CA ASN A 59 -1.82 6.08 -6.97
C ASN A 59 -0.38 6.28 -7.45
N HIS A 60 -0.12 7.31 -8.25
CA HIS A 60 1.23 7.59 -8.75
C HIS A 60 2.18 8.02 -7.64
N LYS A 61 1.71 8.86 -6.70
CA LYS A 61 2.48 9.28 -5.53
C LYS A 61 2.77 8.09 -4.60
N LEU A 62 1.76 7.28 -4.31
CA LEU A 62 1.88 6.10 -3.46
C LEU A 62 2.80 5.04 -4.07
N MET A 63 2.71 4.78 -5.38
CA MET A 63 3.63 3.86 -6.05
C MET A 63 5.08 4.27 -5.84
N ARG A 64 5.42 5.55 -6.03
CA ARG A 64 6.79 6.06 -5.83
C ARG A 64 7.24 5.89 -4.39
N LEU A 65 6.37 6.23 -3.43
CA LEU A 65 6.64 6.10 -2.01
C LEU A 65 6.88 4.62 -1.62
N LEU A 66 5.98 3.72 -2.00
CA LEU A 66 6.06 2.30 -1.68
C LEU A 66 7.30 1.64 -2.30
N LYS A 67 7.67 2.00 -3.54
CA LYS A 67 8.93 1.54 -4.14
C LYS A 67 10.15 2.00 -3.35
N ARG A 68 10.14 3.24 -2.83
CA ARG A 68 11.22 3.76 -1.97
C ARG A 68 11.26 3.04 -0.62
N LEU A 69 10.12 2.86 0.03
CA LEU A 69 10.02 2.11 1.30
C LEU A 69 10.54 0.68 1.12
N ARG A 70 10.16 -0.02 0.05
CA ARG A 70 10.69 -1.35 -0.26
C ARG A 70 12.22 -1.38 -0.27
N LEU A 71 12.85 -0.43 -0.94
CA LEU A 71 14.31 -0.35 -1.00
C LEU A 71 14.92 -0.09 0.38
N LEU A 72 14.34 0.84 1.15
CA LEU A 72 14.82 1.14 2.51
C LEU A 72 14.74 -0.08 3.44
N TYR A 73 13.65 -0.83 3.41
CA TYR A 73 13.49 -2.03 4.24
C TYR A 73 14.30 -3.23 3.71
N ALA A 74 14.57 -3.31 2.41
CA ALA A 74 15.48 -4.33 1.86
C ALA A 74 16.93 -4.14 2.31
N LEU A 75 17.33 -2.90 2.62
CA LEU A 75 18.65 -2.55 3.13
C LEU A 75 18.78 -2.72 4.65
N GLN A 76 17.67 -2.91 5.37
CA GLN A 76 17.71 -3.16 6.80
C GLN A 76 17.93 -4.66 7.06
N PRO A 77 18.95 -5.06 7.86
CA PRO A 77 19.08 -6.45 8.27
C PRO A 77 17.81 -6.84 9.01
N THR A 78 17.10 -7.86 8.51
CA THR A 78 15.85 -8.32 9.09
C THR A 78 16.12 -8.82 10.50
N SER A 79 15.83 -8.00 11.51
CA SER A 79 15.86 -8.43 12.89
C SER A 79 14.77 -9.51 13.08
N PRO A 80 15.13 -10.73 13.48
CA PRO A 80 14.13 -11.74 13.81
C PRO A 80 13.42 -11.27 15.08
N ARG A 81 12.11 -11.01 14.97
CA ARG A 81 11.22 -10.96 16.13
C ARG A 81 10.73 -12.37 16.40
#